data_AF-A0A1Y2H2T3-F1
#
_entry.id   AF-A0A1Y2H2T3-F1
#
_cell.length_a   1.000
_cell.length_b   1.000
_cell.length_c   1.000
_cell.angle_alpha   90.00
_cell.angle_beta   90.00
_cell.angle_gamma   90.00
#
_symmetry.space_group_name_H-M   'P 1'
#
loop_
_entity.id
_entity.type
_entity.pdbx_description
1 polymer ?
#
loop_
_entity_poly.entity_id
_entity_poly.type
_entity_poly.pdbx_seq_one_letter_code
_entity_poly.pdbx_strand_id
1 'polypeptide(L)'
;MGWTPMGPDLDTCGMTNWVGSFDPIMFIYFMLATVLIPYPVYVVVATVFNWEHLAKRPARHYQDLLHATSYGVIVFIFGNYARTLYTSWITVLAFWITWPCYSMIAELDFAKTSLPSWKSWPFGMYALFAGATGVVLVFAGFHIYLGVDLNKTVPGFLGYYLLGLLVPVILTLIGYACLKQQNMDAFGLSKVYNGMLRLRWRWSTRKARRGLEKQSRLEAAAAPKVPTIDSGSAAAPAAADQQVQQDRSEQQDQQPSGTVVVRMDNHYQQQSSHHVSRTGSLDPLVDSSSNLRYSSLENIDNANANANANAAGVETGAETKPAAGTSTALQTVETGVVVEPYKSYVWSVAVPGYFHPHHWQLFYILAFFTRFEHWVSRVGGGIVLGCYMQGVMAYGYDYLIEE
;
A
#
# COMPACT_ATOMS: atom_id res chain seq x y z
N MET A 1 4.92 -47.79 5.02
CA MET A 1 4.48 -46.89 3.94
C MET A 1 5.69 -46.55 3.10
N GLY A 2 5.91 -47.28 2.01
CA GLY A 2 7.04 -47.04 1.12
C GLY A 2 6.73 -45.87 0.19
N TRP A 3 7.40 -44.74 0.38
CA TRP A 3 7.51 -43.70 -0.63
C TRP A 3 8.42 -44.24 -1.72
N THR A 4 7.86 -44.87 -2.76
CA THR A 4 8.58 -45.05 -4.02
C THR A 4 8.66 -43.67 -4.67
N PRO A 5 9.87 -43.11 -4.87
CA PRO A 5 10.02 -41.87 -5.61
C PRO A 5 9.37 -42.07 -6.97
N MET A 6 8.42 -41.22 -7.35
CA MET A 6 8.00 -41.16 -8.74
C MET A 6 9.25 -40.81 -9.53
N GLY A 7 9.77 -41.78 -10.29
CA GLY A 7 10.82 -41.51 -11.26
C GLY A 7 10.31 -40.38 -12.16
N PRO A 8 11.13 -39.35 -12.44
CA PRO A 8 10.72 -38.27 -13.32
C PRO A 8 10.39 -38.91 -14.67
N ASP A 9 9.10 -38.92 -15.01
CA ASP A 9 8.66 -39.28 -16.34
C ASP A 9 9.12 -38.14 -17.27
N LEU A 10 10.31 -38.33 -17.83
CA LEU A 10 10.96 -37.37 -18.73
C LEU A 10 10.12 -37.13 -20.00
N ASP A 11 9.23 -38.06 -20.33
CA ASP A 11 8.34 -37.99 -21.50
C ASP A 11 7.14 -37.07 -21.25
N THR A 12 6.84 -36.75 -19.99
CA THR A 12 5.86 -35.73 -19.60
C THR A 12 6.53 -34.49 -19.04
N CYS A 13 7.34 -33.81 -19.88
CA CYS A 13 7.58 -32.36 -19.75
C CYS A 13 6.27 -31.52 -19.91
N GLY A 14 5.10 -32.15 -19.78
CA GLY A 14 3.80 -31.54 -19.78
C GLY A 14 3.58 -30.75 -18.51
N MET A 15 3.00 -29.56 -18.68
CA MET A 15 2.75 -28.55 -17.67
C MET A 15 1.81 -28.97 -16.51
N THR A 16 1.58 -30.26 -16.25
CA THR A 16 0.61 -30.76 -15.28
C THR A 16 1.13 -30.84 -13.85
N ASN A 17 2.44 -30.75 -13.62
CA ASN A 17 3.04 -30.84 -12.27
C ASN A 17 3.72 -29.54 -11.81
N TRP A 18 3.24 -28.34 -12.19
CA TRP A 18 3.87 -27.09 -11.73
C TRP A 18 3.85 -26.94 -10.20
N VAL A 19 2.80 -27.43 -9.53
CA VAL A 19 2.73 -27.56 -8.06
C VAL A 19 3.48 -28.81 -7.55
N GLY A 20 3.70 -29.80 -8.42
CA GLY A 20 4.44 -31.04 -8.13
C GLY A 20 5.97 -30.91 -8.13
N SER A 21 6.50 -29.70 -8.33
CA SER A 21 7.94 -29.40 -8.18
C SER A 21 8.35 -29.09 -6.73
N PHE A 22 7.40 -29.11 -5.77
CA PHE A 22 7.72 -28.85 -4.37
C PHE A 22 8.32 -30.08 -3.70
N ASP A 23 9.64 -30.10 -3.56
CA ASP A 23 10.36 -31.03 -2.69
C ASP A 23 10.59 -30.34 -1.32
N PRO A 24 9.99 -30.84 -0.22
CA PRO A 24 10.08 -30.20 1.08
C PRO A 24 11.50 -30.19 1.66
N ILE A 25 12.33 -31.18 1.34
CA ILE A 25 13.72 -31.24 1.80
C ILE A 25 14.55 -30.19 1.06
N MET A 26 14.40 -30.11 -0.26
CA MET A 26 15.07 -29.07 -1.05
C MET A 26 14.58 -27.67 -0.69
N PHE A 27 13.30 -27.52 -0.34
CA PHE A 27 12.77 -26.27 0.18
C PHE A 27 13.45 -25.86 1.49
N ILE A 28 13.58 -26.79 2.45
CA ILE A 28 14.29 -26.52 3.71
C ILE A 28 15.74 -26.12 3.44
N TYR A 29 16.45 -26.82 2.57
CA TYR A 29 17.83 -26.45 2.20
C TYR A 29 17.90 -25.08 1.52
N PHE A 30 16.98 -24.79 0.60
CA PHE A 30 16.88 -23.48 -0.04
C PHE A 30 16.68 -22.37 1.01
N MET A 31 15.72 -22.54 1.91
CA MET A 31 15.39 -21.58 2.95
C MET A 31 16.55 -21.37 3.92
N LEU A 32 17.21 -22.44 4.36
CA LEU A 32 18.40 -22.35 5.20
C LEU A 32 19.52 -21.60 4.49
N ALA A 33 19.83 -22.00 3.25
CA ALA A 33 20.98 -21.48 2.50
C ALA A 33 20.81 -20.04 2.01
N THR A 34 19.59 -19.58 1.76
CA THR A 34 19.33 -18.27 1.12
C THR A 34 18.64 -17.25 2.02
N VAL A 35 17.92 -17.69 3.07
CA VAL A 35 17.15 -16.79 3.94
C VAL A 35 17.58 -16.90 5.40
N LEU A 36 17.40 -18.07 6.02
CA LEU A 36 17.49 -18.23 7.47
C LEU A 36 18.92 -18.12 8.01
N ILE A 37 19.93 -18.62 7.30
CA ILE A 37 21.35 -18.48 7.70
C ILE A 37 21.92 -17.14 7.24
N PRO A 38 21.76 -16.71 5.97
CA PRO A 38 22.36 -15.46 5.51
C PRO A 38 21.89 -14.22 6.26
N TYR A 39 20.63 -14.17 6.70
CA TYR A 39 20.07 -13.00 7.39
C TYR A 39 20.79 -12.68 8.72
N PRO A 40 20.87 -13.58 9.71
CA PRO A 40 21.63 -13.31 10.93
C PRO A 40 23.13 -13.14 10.66
N VAL A 41 23.70 -13.86 9.69
CA VAL A 41 25.10 -13.68 9.30
C VAL A 41 25.34 -12.26 8.78
N TYR A 42 24.44 -11.71 7.96
CA TYR A 42 24.51 -10.32 7.51
C TYR A 42 24.50 -9.33 8.66
N VAL A 43 23.57 -9.49 9.60
CA VAL A 43 23.49 -8.57 10.76
C VAL A 43 24.79 -8.59 11.55
N VAL A 44 25.38 -9.77 11.81
CA VAL A 44 26.66 -9.88 12.51
C VAL A 44 27.78 -9.24 11.71
N VAL A 45 27.92 -9.57 10.42
CA VAL A 45 28.98 -9.05 9.55
C VAL A 45 28.86 -7.53 9.40
N ALA A 46 27.67 -7.02 9.09
CA ALA A 46 27.42 -5.58 8.97
C ALA A 46 27.74 -4.83 10.26
N THR A 47 27.45 -5.42 11.43
CA THR A 47 27.82 -4.83 12.73
C THR A 47 29.33 -4.85 12.96
N VAL A 48 30.00 -5.97 12.67
CA VAL A 48 31.45 -6.13 12.89
C VAL A 48 32.26 -5.21 11.98
N PHE A 49 31.86 -5.08 10.71
CA PHE A 49 32.54 -4.25 9.72
C PHE A 49 31.98 -2.83 9.62
N ASN A 50 31.00 -2.48 10.46
CA ASN A 50 30.32 -1.18 10.46
C ASN A 50 29.80 -0.79 9.05
N TRP A 51 29.20 -1.75 8.35
CA TRP A 51 28.54 -1.52 7.07
C TRP A 51 27.32 -0.64 7.25
N GLU A 52 27.01 0.16 6.23
CA GLU A 52 25.80 0.97 6.20
C GLU A 52 24.56 0.06 6.12
N HIS A 53 23.73 0.12 7.16
CA HIS A 53 22.48 -0.62 7.21
C HIS A 53 21.49 0.11 8.11
N LEU A 54 20.20 -0.16 7.90
CA LEU A 54 19.16 0.40 8.76
C LEU A 54 19.23 -0.24 10.15
N ALA A 55 19.31 0.57 11.19
CA ALA A 55 19.14 0.11 12.56
C ALA A 55 17.69 -0.38 12.76
N LYS A 56 17.50 -1.67 12.96
CA LYS A 56 16.20 -2.31 13.05
C LYS A 56 15.93 -2.80 14.48
N ARG A 57 14.69 -2.64 14.93
CA ARG A 57 14.22 -3.25 16.18
C ARG A 57 14.05 -4.77 15.99
N PRO A 58 14.11 -5.60 17.03
CA PRO A 58 13.89 -7.06 16.90
C PRO A 58 12.57 -7.43 16.20
N ALA A 59 11.48 -6.71 16.48
CA ALA A 59 10.20 -6.91 15.80
C ALA A 59 10.28 -6.65 14.28
N ARG A 60 11.10 -5.67 13.87
CA ARG A 60 11.33 -5.34 12.47
C ARG A 60 12.16 -6.41 11.76
N HIS A 61 13.19 -6.93 12.42
CA HIS A 61 13.95 -8.08 11.90
C HIS A 61 13.08 -9.32 11.70
N TYR A 62 12.18 -9.59 12.66
CA TYR A 62 11.22 -10.69 12.56
C TYR A 62 10.28 -10.52 11.36
N GLN A 63 9.73 -9.32 11.17
CA GLN A 63 8.87 -9.01 10.03
C GLN A 63 9.61 -9.18 8.69
N ASP A 64 10.83 -8.66 8.57
CA ASP A 64 11.63 -8.82 7.35
C ASP A 64 11.94 -10.31 7.08
N LEU A 65 12.21 -11.11 8.10
CA LEU A 65 12.45 -12.55 7.95
C LEU A 65 11.18 -13.29 7.50
N LEU A 66 10.00 -12.92 8.02
CA LEU A 66 8.73 -13.48 7.58
C LEU A 66 8.45 -13.14 6.11
N HIS A 67 8.62 -11.88 5.72
CA HIS A 67 8.47 -11.46 4.33
C HIS A 67 9.46 -12.19 3.41
N ALA A 68 10.74 -12.26 3.79
CA ALA A 68 11.76 -13.00 3.04
C ALA A 68 11.42 -14.49 2.92
N THR A 69 10.81 -15.06 3.95
CA THR A 69 10.31 -16.43 3.92
C THR A 69 9.16 -16.57 2.92
N SER A 70 8.18 -15.68 2.95
CA SER A 70 7.06 -15.66 1.99
C SER A 70 7.56 -15.50 0.56
N TYR A 71 8.52 -14.61 0.31
CA TYR A 71 9.15 -14.45 -1.00
C TYR A 71 9.98 -15.67 -1.39
N GLY A 72 10.70 -16.28 -0.45
CA GLY A 72 11.43 -17.53 -0.66
C GLY A 72 10.52 -18.66 -1.13
N VAL A 73 9.30 -18.78 -0.58
CA VAL A 73 8.28 -19.74 -1.05
C VAL A 73 7.90 -19.48 -2.51
N ILE A 74 7.58 -18.23 -2.86
CA ILE A 74 7.20 -17.84 -4.22
C ILE A 74 8.34 -18.15 -5.20
N VAL A 75 9.56 -17.71 -4.86
CA VAL A 75 10.74 -17.91 -5.69
C VAL A 75 11.05 -19.40 -5.83
N PHE A 76 10.96 -20.19 -4.76
CA PHE A 76 11.25 -21.62 -4.80
C PHE A 76 10.27 -22.37 -5.72
N ILE A 77 8.97 -22.14 -5.54
CA ILE A 77 7.90 -22.82 -6.29
C ILE A 77 7.92 -22.38 -7.76
N PHE A 78 7.80 -21.08 -8.03
CA PHE A 78 7.69 -20.58 -9.41
C PHE A 78 9.03 -20.58 -10.16
N GLY A 79 10.14 -20.56 -9.43
CA GLY A 79 11.48 -20.69 -9.99
C GLY A 79 11.95 -22.14 -10.16
N ASN A 80 11.18 -23.15 -9.75
CA ASN A 80 11.59 -24.56 -9.83
C ASN A 80 12.97 -24.81 -9.18
N TYR A 81 13.20 -24.22 -8.00
CA TYR A 81 14.49 -24.35 -7.30
C TYR A 81 14.73 -25.75 -6.75
N ALA A 82 13.68 -26.56 -6.56
CA ALA A 82 13.83 -27.96 -6.21
C ALA A 82 14.74 -28.69 -7.22
N ARG A 83 14.46 -28.56 -8.52
CA ARG A 83 15.29 -29.14 -9.58
C ARG A 83 16.66 -28.47 -9.67
N THR A 84 16.69 -27.14 -9.59
CA THR A 84 17.95 -26.37 -9.69
C THR A 84 18.96 -26.79 -8.63
N LEU A 85 18.52 -26.91 -7.37
CA LEU A 85 19.36 -27.31 -6.24
C LEU A 85 19.70 -28.80 -6.25
N TYR A 86 18.76 -29.65 -6.66
CA TYR A 86 19.00 -31.10 -6.77
C TYR A 86 20.12 -31.39 -7.77
N THR A 87 20.13 -30.72 -8.92
CA THR A 87 21.12 -30.98 -9.97
C THR A 87 22.45 -30.26 -9.72
N SER A 88 22.48 -29.18 -8.93
CA SER A 88 23.73 -28.44 -8.72
C SER A 88 23.73 -27.46 -7.54
N TRP A 89 24.84 -27.47 -6.80
CA TRP A 89 25.16 -26.53 -5.73
C TRP A 89 25.69 -25.17 -6.24
N ILE A 90 25.90 -25.01 -7.56
CA ILE A 90 26.50 -23.80 -8.16
C ILE A 90 25.67 -22.54 -7.85
N THR A 91 24.35 -22.63 -7.86
CA THR A 91 23.47 -21.49 -7.52
C THR A 91 23.67 -21.04 -6.08
N VAL A 92 23.81 -21.97 -5.14
CA VAL A 92 24.08 -21.67 -3.73
C VAL A 92 25.46 -21.04 -3.56
N LEU A 93 26.49 -21.58 -4.23
CA LEU A 93 27.83 -20.97 -4.19
C LEU A 93 27.82 -19.56 -4.77
N ALA A 94 27.21 -19.36 -5.95
CA ALA A 94 27.12 -18.05 -6.58
C ALA A 94 26.37 -17.06 -5.70
N PHE A 95 25.31 -17.49 -5.00
CA PHE A 95 24.64 -16.70 -3.97
C PHE A 95 25.59 -16.26 -2.86
N TRP A 96 26.32 -17.21 -2.25
CA TRP A 96 27.23 -16.93 -1.12
C TRP A 96 28.44 -16.08 -1.50
N ILE A 97 28.86 -16.08 -2.77
CA ILE A 97 29.88 -15.17 -3.28
C ILE A 97 29.28 -13.79 -3.56
N THR A 98 28.12 -13.74 -4.22
CA THR A 98 27.53 -12.46 -4.66
C THR A 98 27.04 -11.63 -3.49
N TRP A 99 26.38 -12.25 -2.51
CA TRP A 99 25.83 -11.58 -1.34
C TRP A 99 26.84 -10.66 -0.61
N PRO A 100 28.05 -11.12 -0.22
CA PRO A 100 29.04 -10.26 0.42
C PRO A 100 29.73 -9.33 -0.59
N CYS A 101 30.01 -9.78 -1.82
CA CYS A 101 30.62 -8.92 -2.85
C CYS A 101 29.74 -7.70 -3.16
N TYR A 102 28.42 -7.88 -3.25
CA TYR A 102 27.47 -6.81 -3.50
C TYR A 102 27.40 -5.85 -2.30
N SER A 103 27.50 -6.37 -1.07
CA SER A 103 27.60 -5.55 0.14
C SER A 103 28.87 -4.69 0.13
N MET A 104 30.02 -5.26 -0.23
CA MET A 104 31.29 -4.53 -0.36
C MET A 104 31.25 -3.44 -1.44
N ILE A 105 30.53 -3.67 -2.54
CA ILE A 105 30.31 -2.66 -3.58
C ILE A 105 29.50 -1.47 -3.02
N ALA A 106 28.46 -1.75 -2.23
CA ALA A 106 27.64 -0.71 -1.60
C ALA A 106 28.44 0.12 -0.59
N GLU A 107 29.49 -0.45 0.00
CA GLU A 107 30.36 0.25 0.95
C GLU A 107 31.36 1.22 0.32
N LEU A 108 31.51 1.24 -1.00
CA LEU A 108 32.42 2.17 -1.68
C LEU A 108 31.91 3.60 -1.54
N ASP A 109 32.80 4.56 -1.21
CA ASP A 109 32.42 5.96 -0.94
C ASP A 109 31.62 6.59 -2.09
N PHE A 110 31.96 6.26 -3.34
CA PHE A 110 31.25 6.77 -4.51
C PHE A 110 29.90 6.09 -4.77
N ALA A 111 29.65 4.93 -4.16
CA ALA A 111 28.38 4.20 -4.25
C ALA A 111 27.39 4.61 -3.15
N LYS A 112 27.88 5.17 -2.03
CA LYS A 112 27.06 5.70 -0.92
C LYS A 112 26.32 7.00 -1.22
N THR A 113 26.58 7.62 -2.36
CA THR A 113 25.97 8.91 -2.70
C THR A 113 24.59 8.71 -3.33
N SER A 114 23.52 9.12 -2.62
CA SER A 114 22.16 9.24 -3.15
C SER A 114 22.04 10.47 -4.06
N LEU A 115 22.67 10.44 -5.22
CA LEU A 115 22.74 11.63 -6.08
C LEU A 115 21.41 11.86 -6.82
N PRO A 116 20.85 13.08 -6.76
CA PRO A 116 19.53 13.38 -7.32
C PRO A 116 19.47 13.28 -8.85
N SER A 117 20.63 13.27 -9.54
CA SER A 117 20.68 13.06 -10.98
C SER A 117 21.89 12.22 -11.39
N TRP A 118 21.70 11.37 -12.40
CA TRP A 118 22.80 10.60 -13.00
C TRP A 118 23.89 11.47 -13.62
N LYS A 119 23.62 12.75 -13.88
CA LYS A 119 24.58 13.72 -14.46
C LYS A 119 25.66 14.16 -13.46
N SER A 120 25.38 14.07 -12.16
CA SER A 120 26.31 14.46 -11.11
C SER A 120 27.10 13.29 -10.54
N TRP A 121 27.00 12.10 -11.14
CA TRP A 121 27.68 10.90 -10.66
C TRP A 121 29.21 11.02 -10.75
N PRO A 122 29.96 10.58 -9.73
CA PRO A 122 31.40 10.45 -9.86
C PRO A 122 31.74 9.37 -10.89
N PHE A 123 32.94 9.44 -11.47
CA PHE A 123 33.41 8.47 -12.47
C PHE A 123 33.29 7.01 -11.99
N GLY A 124 33.60 6.74 -10.72
CA GLY A 124 33.46 5.40 -10.14
C GLY A 124 32.04 4.83 -10.22
N MET A 125 31.02 5.68 -10.03
CA MET A 125 29.62 5.28 -10.13
C MET A 125 29.22 4.99 -11.59
N TYR A 126 29.69 5.79 -12.55
CA TYR A 126 29.50 5.49 -13.97
C TYR A 126 30.15 4.16 -14.37
N ALA A 127 31.40 3.93 -13.94
CA ALA A 127 32.11 2.69 -14.23
C ALA A 127 31.40 1.48 -13.62
N LEU A 128 30.92 1.60 -12.37
CA LEU A 128 30.15 0.57 -11.67
C LEU A 128 28.86 0.24 -12.43
N PHE A 129 28.06 1.25 -12.77
CA PHE A 129 26.79 1.05 -13.49
C PHE A 129 27.00 0.55 -14.92
N ALA A 130 28.01 1.04 -15.63
CA ALA A 130 28.35 0.55 -16.97
C ALA A 130 28.80 -0.91 -16.93
N GLY A 131 29.61 -1.29 -15.94
CA GLY A 131 30.03 -2.67 -15.70
C GLY A 131 28.85 -3.58 -15.38
N ALA A 132 28.00 -3.19 -14.43
CA ALA A 132 26.78 -3.93 -14.09
C ALA A 132 25.85 -4.09 -15.30
N THR A 133 25.64 -3.02 -16.07
CA THR A 133 24.85 -3.05 -17.31
C THR A 133 25.46 -4.01 -18.34
N GLY A 134 26.77 -3.96 -18.53
CA GLY A 134 27.48 -4.89 -19.43
C GLY A 134 27.28 -6.34 -19.03
N VAL A 135 27.41 -6.67 -17.74
CA VAL A 135 27.16 -8.03 -17.21
C VAL A 135 25.72 -8.44 -17.50
N VAL A 136 24.73 -7.60 -17.18
CA VAL A 136 23.31 -7.89 -17.45
C VAL A 136 23.05 -8.14 -18.94
N LEU A 137 23.64 -7.32 -19.83
CA LEU A 137 23.49 -7.50 -21.28
C LEU A 137 24.11 -8.80 -21.79
N VAL A 138 25.27 -9.21 -21.25
CA VAL A 138 25.90 -10.50 -21.58
C VAL A 138 24.99 -11.66 -21.15
N PHE A 139 24.47 -11.63 -19.92
CA PHE A 139 23.54 -12.65 -19.43
C PHE A 139 22.25 -12.66 -20.26
N ALA A 140 21.71 -11.51 -20.62
CA ALA A 140 20.51 -11.39 -21.45
C ALA A 140 20.75 -11.98 -22.85
N GLY A 141 21.85 -11.63 -23.52
CA GLY A 141 22.24 -12.17 -24.81
C GLY A 141 22.40 -13.70 -24.77
N PHE A 142 23.04 -14.21 -23.71
CA PHE A 142 23.18 -15.66 -23.51
C PHE A 142 21.83 -16.37 -23.29
N HIS A 143 20.91 -15.76 -22.54
CA HIS A 143 19.57 -16.34 -22.34
C HIS A 143 18.72 -16.30 -23.60
N ILE A 144 18.86 -15.26 -24.44
CA ILE A 144 18.22 -15.22 -25.76
C ILE A 144 18.76 -16.35 -26.62
N TYR A 145 20.08 -16.58 -26.61
CA TYR A 145 20.69 -17.72 -27.31
C TYR A 145 20.11 -19.06 -26.85
N LEU A 146 20.00 -19.29 -25.53
CA LEU A 146 19.37 -20.50 -25.00
C LEU A 146 17.88 -20.61 -25.38
N GLY A 147 17.16 -19.48 -25.41
CA GLY A 147 15.77 -19.44 -25.86
C GLY A 147 15.60 -19.78 -27.34
N VAL A 148 16.53 -19.34 -28.20
CA VAL A 148 16.57 -19.71 -29.62
C VAL A 148 16.85 -21.20 -29.77
N ASP A 149 17.77 -21.76 -28.99
CA ASP A 149 18.08 -23.19 -29.04
C ASP A 149 16.90 -24.05 -28.56
N LEU A 150 16.27 -23.67 -27.43
CA LEU A 150 15.08 -24.34 -26.92
C LEU A 150 13.88 -24.21 -27.86
N ASN A 151 13.78 -23.14 -28.64
CA ASN A 151 12.73 -23.00 -29.65
C ASN A 151 12.83 -24.03 -30.79
N LYS A 152 14.01 -24.64 -31.00
CA LYS A 152 14.17 -25.75 -31.97
C LYS A 152 13.48 -27.03 -31.49
N THR A 153 13.43 -27.25 -30.17
CA THR A 153 12.79 -28.43 -29.58
C THR A 153 11.35 -28.16 -29.14
N VAL A 154 11.03 -26.92 -28.76
CA VAL A 154 9.69 -26.47 -28.37
C VAL A 154 9.25 -25.32 -29.28
N PRO A 155 8.59 -25.61 -30.42
CA PRO A 155 8.16 -24.57 -31.36
C PRO A 155 7.30 -23.49 -30.70
N GLY A 156 7.67 -22.23 -30.92
CA GLY A 156 6.95 -21.07 -30.37
C GLY A 156 7.46 -20.57 -29.03
N PHE A 157 8.38 -21.30 -28.37
CA PHE A 157 8.97 -20.88 -27.09
C PHE A 157 9.58 -19.47 -27.17
N LEU A 158 10.31 -19.16 -28.25
CA LEU A 158 10.94 -17.84 -28.41
C LEU A 158 9.91 -16.71 -28.43
N GLY A 159 8.74 -16.93 -29.02
CA GLY A 159 7.65 -15.95 -29.04
C GLY A 159 7.11 -15.67 -27.63
N TYR A 160 6.81 -16.72 -26.86
CA TYR A 160 6.38 -16.58 -25.46
C TYR A 160 7.46 -15.94 -24.59
N TYR A 161 8.73 -16.29 -24.83
CA TYR A 161 9.88 -15.76 -24.12
C TYR A 161 10.02 -14.24 -24.35
N LEU A 162 10.00 -13.79 -25.62
CA LEU A 162 10.08 -12.37 -25.96
C LEU A 162 8.85 -11.58 -25.46
N LEU A 163 7.66 -12.19 -25.49
CA LEU A 163 6.45 -11.58 -24.92
C LEU A 163 6.58 -11.39 -23.40
N GLY A 164 7.20 -12.35 -22.70
CA GLY A 164 7.50 -12.22 -21.28
C GLY A 164 8.41 -11.02 -20.97
N LEU A 165 9.40 -10.74 -21.83
CA LEU A 165 10.28 -9.58 -21.69
C LEU A 165 9.56 -8.23 -21.88
N LEU A 166 8.37 -8.22 -22.46
CA LEU A 166 7.53 -7.02 -22.56
C LEU A 166 6.77 -6.71 -21.28
N VAL A 167 6.55 -7.70 -20.40
CA VAL A 167 5.84 -7.49 -19.13
C VAL A 167 6.48 -6.36 -18.32
N PRO A 168 7.83 -6.31 -18.18
CA PRO A 168 8.43 -5.17 -17.51
C PRO A 168 8.24 -3.81 -18.13
N VAL A 169 8.27 -3.74 -19.46
CA VAL A 169 8.02 -2.50 -20.19
C VAL A 169 6.59 -2.04 -19.95
N ILE A 170 5.62 -2.96 -20.06
CA ILE A 170 4.20 -2.69 -19.84
C ILE A 170 3.94 -2.19 -18.41
N LEU A 171 4.48 -2.86 -17.39
CA LEU A 171 4.31 -2.46 -16.00
C LEU A 171 4.97 -1.10 -15.70
N THR A 172 6.10 -0.80 -16.34
CA THR A 172 6.75 0.52 -16.23
C THR A 172 5.89 1.61 -16.86
N LEU A 173 5.31 1.35 -18.04
CA LEU A 173 4.39 2.28 -18.71
C LEU A 173 3.11 2.49 -17.90
N ILE A 174 2.56 1.43 -17.29
CA ILE A 174 1.42 1.52 -16.38
C ILE A 174 1.78 2.34 -15.15
N GLY A 175 2.94 2.09 -14.53
CA GLY A 175 3.41 2.88 -13.38
C GLY A 175 3.58 4.36 -13.73
N TYR A 176 4.17 4.67 -14.89
CA TYR A 176 4.26 6.04 -15.39
C TYR A 176 2.88 6.67 -15.66
N ALA A 177 1.95 5.90 -16.23
CA ALA A 177 0.57 6.33 -16.44
C ALA A 177 -0.13 6.61 -15.10
N CYS A 178 0.01 5.73 -14.10
CA CYS A 178 -0.51 5.93 -12.75
C CYS A 178 0.08 7.19 -12.10
N LEU A 179 1.39 7.41 -12.22
CA LEU A 179 2.06 8.61 -11.71
C LEU A 179 1.51 9.88 -12.36
N LYS A 180 1.38 9.89 -13.69
CA LYS A 180 0.78 11.01 -14.43
C LYS A 180 -0.69 11.22 -14.07
N GLN A 181 -1.43 10.13 -13.85
CA GLN A 181 -2.81 10.18 -13.42
C GLN A 181 -2.94 10.79 -12.03
N GLN A 182 -2.09 10.39 -11.08
CA GLN A 182 -2.12 10.88 -9.70
C GLN A 182 -1.73 12.36 -9.62
N ASN A 183 -0.69 12.77 -10.35
CA ASN A 183 -0.14 14.12 -10.26
C ASN A 183 -0.81 15.14 -11.18
N MET A 184 -1.34 14.71 -12.33
CA MET A 184 -1.88 15.61 -13.36
C MET A 184 -3.32 15.30 -13.77
N ASP A 185 -3.95 14.26 -13.22
CA ASP A 185 -5.22 13.73 -13.72
C ASP A 185 -5.22 13.52 -15.24
N ALA A 186 -4.08 13.03 -15.77
CA ALA A 186 -3.81 13.02 -17.20
C ALA A 186 -4.86 12.27 -18.05
N PHE A 187 -5.53 11.26 -17.47
CA PHE A 187 -6.60 10.49 -18.13
C PHE A 187 -8.00 10.91 -17.69
N GLY A 188 -8.14 11.92 -16.84
CA GLY A 188 -9.43 12.37 -16.33
C GLY A 188 -10.16 11.33 -15.47
N LEU A 189 -9.47 10.27 -15.00
CA LEU A 189 -10.09 9.23 -14.18
C LEU A 189 -10.59 9.79 -12.85
N SER A 190 -10.00 10.89 -12.34
CA SER A 190 -10.53 11.57 -11.16
C SER A 190 -11.94 12.12 -11.41
N LYS A 191 -12.22 12.60 -12.62
CA LYS A 191 -13.56 13.11 -13.01
C LYS A 191 -14.57 11.98 -13.10
N VAL A 192 -14.17 10.84 -13.66
CA VAL A 192 -15.02 9.64 -13.74
C VAL A 192 -15.34 9.13 -12.33
N TYR A 193 -14.32 9.00 -11.47
CA TYR A 193 -14.47 8.55 -10.09
C TYR A 193 -15.36 9.50 -9.27
N ASN A 194 -15.11 10.82 -9.36
CA ASN A 194 -15.95 11.82 -8.72
C ASN A 194 -17.39 11.81 -9.27
N GLY A 195 -17.57 11.53 -10.57
CA GLY A 195 -18.88 11.31 -11.18
C GLY A 195 -19.61 10.11 -10.57
N MET A 196 -18.92 8.97 -10.41
CA MET A 196 -19.47 7.78 -9.76
C MET A 196 -19.83 8.03 -8.29
N LEU A 197 -18.97 8.74 -7.55
CA LEU A 197 -19.25 9.12 -6.17
C LEU A 197 -20.47 10.05 -6.07
N ARG A 198 -20.61 11.03 -6.98
CA ARG A 198 -21.80 11.89 -7.07
C ARG A 198 -23.06 11.09 -7.36
N LEU A 199 -23.00 10.11 -8.26
CA LEU A 199 -24.13 9.21 -8.54
C LEU A 199 -24.51 8.39 -7.30
N ARG A 200 -23.52 7.81 -6.60
CA ARG A 200 -23.73 7.06 -5.35
C ARG A 200 -24.36 7.93 -4.26
N TRP A 201 -23.88 9.17 -4.09
CA TRP A 201 -24.45 10.14 -3.15
C TRP A 201 -25.88 10.55 -3.52
N ARG A 202 -26.18 10.76 -4.81
CA ARG A 202 -27.56 11.02 -5.29
C ARG A 202 -28.50 9.84 -5.02
N TRP A 203 -27.99 8.61 -5.06
CA TRP A 203 -28.78 7.41 -4.77
C TRP A 203 -29.02 7.25 -3.26
N SER A 204 -28.00 7.46 -2.42
CA SER A 204 -28.17 7.37 -0.96
C SER A 204 -29.14 8.45 -0.45
N THR A 205 -29.04 9.68 -0.95
CA THR A 205 -29.95 10.78 -0.61
C THR A 205 -31.39 10.49 -1.04
N ARG A 206 -31.62 10.00 -2.26
CA ARG A 206 -32.96 9.56 -2.70
C ARG A 206 -33.52 8.44 -1.84
N LYS A 207 -32.70 7.46 -1.44
CA LYS A 207 -33.11 6.35 -0.57
C LYS A 207 -33.49 6.87 0.83
N ALA A 208 -32.68 7.75 1.42
CA ALA A 208 -32.96 8.36 2.71
C ALA A 208 -34.25 9.17 2.68
N ARG A 209 -34.45 10.01 1.64
CA ARG A 209 -35.68 10.78 1.45
C ARG A 209 -36.92 9.90 1.33
N ARG A 210 -36.86 8.82 0.55
CA ARG A 210 -37.96 7.84 0.47
C ARG A 210 -38.24 7.14 1.81
N GLY A 211 -37.20 6.89 2.61
CA GLY A 211 -37.34 6.36 3.97
C GLY A 211 -38.12 7.32 4.87
N LEU A 212 -37.74 8.60 4.87
CA LEU A 212 -38.43 9.66 5.62
C LEU A 212 -39.87 9.86 5.15
N GLU A 213 -40.12 9.90 3.83
CA GLU A 213 -41.47 10.02 3.27
C GLU A 213 -42.35 8.81 3.63
N LYS A 214 -41.77 7.60 3.73
CA LYS A 214 -42.48 6.41 4.19
C LYS A 214 -42.80 6.50 5.68
N GLN A 215 -41.84 6.96 6.49
CA GLN A 215 -42.04 7.14 7.93
C GLN A 215 -43.11 8.20 8.23
N SER A 216 -43.07 9.36 7.58
CA SER A 216 -44.07 10.41 7.75
C SER A 216 -45.48 9.98 7.33
N ARG A 217 -45.60 9.16 6.27
CA ARG A 217 -46.88 8.53 5.90
C ARG A 217 -47.41 7.56 6.94
N LEU A 218 -46.53 6.78 7.57
CA LEU A 218 -46.90 5.85 8.65
C LEU A 218 -47.33 6.62 9.90
N GLU A 219 -46.62 7.68 10.26
CA GLU A 219 -46.97 8.57 11.38
C GLU A 219 -48.30 9.29 11.13
N ALA A 220 -48.52 9.83 9.92
CA ALA A 220 -49.79 10.45 9.55
C ALA A 220 -50.97 9.46 9.52
N ALA A 221 -50.73 8.20 9.13
CA ALA A 221 -51.74 7.14 9.17
C ALA A 221 -52.04 6.66 10.60
N ALA A 222 -51.06 6.74 11.51
CA ALA A 222 -51.22 6.39 12.91
C ALA A 222 -51.80 7.55 13.76
N ALA A 223 -51.76 8.78 13.27
CA ALA A 223 -52.32 9.94 13.96
C ALA A 223 -53.83 9.71 14.22
N PRO A 224 -54.30 9.83 15.47
CA PRO A 224 -55.70 9.62 15.79
C PRO A 224 -56.53 10.61 14.98
N LYS A 225 -57.56 10.11 14.27
CA LYS A 225 -58.54 10.96 13.61
C LYS A 225 -59.18 11.85 14.67
N VAL A 226 -58.74 13.10 14.74
CA VAL A 226 -59.35 14.10 15.61
C VAL A 226 -60.82 14.15 15.20
N PRO A 227 -61.77 13.88 16.12
CA PRO A 227 -63.18 13.93 15.79
C PRO A 227 -63.47 15.33 15.28
N THR A 228 -63.89 15.42 14.02
CA THR A 228 -64.38 16.66 13.43
C THR A 228 -65.57 17.09 14.27
N ILE A 229 -65.37 18.08 15.14
CA ILE A 229 -66.48 18.72 15.83
C ILE A 229 -67.18 19.53 14.75
N ASP A 230 -68.34 19.04 14.29
CA ASP A 230 -69.27 19.79 13.46
C ASP A 230 -69.71 21.04 14.24
N SER A 231 -68.96 22.13 14.10
CA SER A 231 -69.39 23.45 14.53
C SER A 231 -70.49 23.91 13.56
N GLY A 232 -71.73 23.57 13.91
CA GLY A 232 -72.91 24.06 13.22
C GLY A 232 -72.95 25.58 13.17
N SER A 233 -73.32 26.08 11.98
CA SER A 233 -74.10 27.30 11.73
C SER A 233 -73.70 28.56 12.50
N ALA A 234 -72.83 29.38 11.90
CA ALA A 234 -72.86 30.82 12.10
C ALA A 234 -72.91 31.52 10.73
N ALA A 235 -73.95 32.33 10.59
CA ALA A 235 -74.36 33.01 9.37
C ALA A 235 -73.29 33.97 8.82
N ALA A 236 -73.33 34.10 7.50
CA ALA A 236 -72.61 35.10 6.72
C ALA A 236 -72.89 36.54 7.19
N PRO A 237 -71.91 37.44 7.04
CA PRO A 237 -72.19 38.78 6.58
C PRO A 237 -71.58 39.02 5.20
N ALA A 238 -72.29 39.89 4.49
CA ALA A 238 -72.11 40.24 3.10
C ALA A 238 -70.83 41.05 2.85
N ALA A 239 -70.32 40.86 1.63
CA ALA A 239 -69.72 41.84 0.72
C ALA A 239 -69.04 43.09 1.32
N ALA A 240 -67.72 43.16 1.14
CA ALA A 240 -67.04 44.42 0.87
C ALA A 240 -65.89 44.17 -0.12
N ASP A 241 -66.08 44.67 -1.34
CA ASP A 241 -65.04 44.91 -2.33
C ASP A 241 -63.94 45.78 -1.73
N GLN A 242 -62.70 45.27 -1.70
CA GLN A 242 -61.51 46.12 -1.70
C GLN A 242 -60.48 45.54 -2.68
N GLN A 243 -60.44 46.15 -3.86
CA GLN A 243 -59.27 46.16 -4.73
C GLN A 243 -58.09 46.75 -3.94
N VAL A 244 -57.16 45.90 -3.51
CA VAL A 244 -55.83 46.33 -3.09
C VAL A 244 -54.84 45.85 -4.13
N GLN A 245 -54.43 46.80 -4.98
CA GLN A 245 -53.15 46.74 -5.68
C GLN A 245 -52.07 46.49 -4.62
N GLN A 246 -51.41 45.34 -4.69
CA GLN A 246 -50.19 45.11 -3.92
C GLN A 246 -49.10 44.64 -4.86
N ASP A 247 -48.02 45.41 -4.79
CA ASP A 247 -46.85 45.40 -5.64
C ASP A 247 -46.23 44.02 -5.81
N ARG A 248 -45.89 43.76 -7.07
CA ARG A 248 -45.08 42.65 -7.54
C ARG A 248 -43.60 43.00 -7.33
N SER A 249 -43.17 43.13 -6.09
CA SER A 249 -41.75 43.23 -5.74
C SER A 249 -41.21 41.83 -5.41
N GLU A 250 -40.37 41.34 -6.34
CA GLU A 250 -39.26 40.39 -6.14
C GLU A 250 -39.30 39.56 -4.85
N GLN A 251 -40.03 38.45 -4.91
CA GLN A 251 -39.79 37.33 -3.99
C GLN A 251 -38.55 36.59 -4.52
N GLN A 252 -37.37 37.06 -4.11
CA GLN A 252 -36.17 36.23 -4.13
C GLN A 252 -36.49 34.93 -3.39
N ASP A 253 -36.23 33.81 -4.05
CA ASP A 253 -36.24 32.47 -3.47
C ASP A 253 -35.24 32.40 -2.29
N GLN A 254 -35.65 32.89 -1.12
CA GLN A 254 -35.04 32.52 0.15
C GLN A 254 -35.48 31.10 0.45
N GLN A 255 -34.69 30.19 -0.10
CA GLN A 255 -34.64 28.79 0.27
C GLN A 255 -34.58 28.70 1.81
N PRO A 256 -35.52 28.02 2.49
CA PRO A 256 -35.49 27.94 3.95
C PRO A 256 -34.23 27.20 4.40
N SER A 257 -33.33 27.94 5.05
CA SER A 257 -32.15 27.44 5.74
C SER A 257 -32.57 26.73 7.05
N GLY A 258 -33.34 25.66 6.92
CA GLY A 258 -33.56 24.71 8.01
C GLY A 258 -32.45 23.67 8.00
N THR A 259 -31.41 23.87 8.82
CA THR A 259 -30.35 22.87 9.03
C THR A 259 -30.68 22.11 10.32
N VAL A 260 -30.90 20.79 10.22
CA VAL A 260 -31.20 19.94 11.38
C VAL A 260 -30.28 18.73 11.35
N VAL A 261 -29.44 18.56 12.39
CA VAL A 261 -28.24 17.70 12.49
C VAL A 261 -28.55 16.34 13.11
N VAL A 262 -28.21 15.25 12.39
CA VAL A 262 -28.07 13.90 12.95
C VAL A 262 -26.65 13.41 12.67
N ARG A 263 -25.98 13.00 13.74
CA ARG A 263 -24.63 12.42 13.72
C ARG A 263 -24.73 10.97 13.23
N MET A 264 -24.22 10.69 12.03
CA MET A 264 -23.86 9.32 11.68
C MET A 264 -22.49 9.05 12.26
N ASP A 265 -22.39 8.12 13.21
CA ASP A 265 -21.12 7.62 13.71
C ASP A 265 -20.41 6.84 12.60
N ASN A 266 -19.73 7.57 11.72
CA ASN A 266 -18.74 7.01 10.81
C ASN A 266 -17.50 6.69 11.65
N HIS A 267 -17.32 5.42 12.00
CA HIS A 267 -16.08 4.85 12.52
C HIS A 267 -14.94 4.82 11.48
N TYR A 268 -14.73 5.92 10.75
CA TYR A 268 -13.48 6.18 10.03
C TYR A 268 -12.90 7.48 10.56
N GLN A 269 -12.19 7.33 11.67
CA GLN A 269 -11.32 8.35 12.23
C GLN A 269 -10.15 8.54 11.24
N GLN A 270 -10.33 9.45 10.27
CA GLN A 270 -9.20 10.00 9.52
C GLN A 270 -8.34 10.77 10.53
N GLN A 271 -7.15 10.23 10.83
CA GLN A 271 -6.10 10.97 11.52
C GLN A 271 -5.81 12.25 10.72
N SER A 272 -6.18 13.40 11.29
CA SER A 272 -5.72 14.69 10.79
C SER A 272 -4.22 14.80 11.06
N SER A 273 -3.39 14.66 10.03
CA SER A 273 -1.99 15.03 10.11
C SER A 273 -1.90 16.56 10.28
N HIS A 274 -1.35 16.99 11.41
CA HIS A 274 -0.99 18.39 11.65
C HIS A 274 0.05 18.84 10.62
N HIS A 275 -0.36 19.71 9.70
CA HIS A 275 0.54 20.33 8.75
C HIS A 275 1.17 21.58 9.39
N VAL A 276 2.42 21.45 9.86
CA VAL A 276 3.25 22.60 10.21
C VAL A 276 3.71 23.26 8.90
N SER A 277 3.20 24.45 8.61
CA SER A 277 3.69 25.28 7.50
C SER A 277 5.02 25.91 7.91
N ARG A 278 6.11 25.49 7.28
CA ARG A 278 7.43 26.10 7.44
C ARG A 278 7.65 27.09 6.30
N THR A 279 7.41 28.38 6.57
CA THR A 279 7.83 29.47 5.70
C THR A 279 9.32 29.73 5.94
N GLY A 280 10.16 29.33 4.99
CA GLY A 280 11.61 29.52 5.03
C GLY A 280 12.07 30.47 3.95
N SER A 281 12.46 31.67 4.37
CA SER A 281 13.17 32.71 3.63
C SER A 281 14.44 32.18 2.96
N LEU A 282 14.69 32.60 1.72
CA LEU A 282 15.93 32.36 0.99
C LEU A 282 17.02 33.30 1.50
N ASP A 283 18.06 32.75 2.12
CA ASP A 283 19.39 33.37 2.20
C ASP A 283 20.44 32.32 1.78
N PRO A 284 21.43 32.67 0.94
CA PRO A 284 22.47 31.76 0.50
C PRO A 284 23.76 31.89 1.32
N LEU A 285 24.54 30.80 1.31
CA LEU A 285 25.93 30.64 1.77
C LEU A 285 26.17 30.61 3.29
N VAL A 286 26.63 29.45 3.81
CA VAL A 286 28.07 29.16 4.06
C VAL A 286 28.18 27.74 4.66
N ASP A 287 29.21 27.05 4.20
CA ASP A 287 29.71 25.72 4.52
C ASP A 287 30.05 25.52 6.01
N SER A 288 29.70 24.36 6.59
CA SER A 288 30.53 23.65 7.60
C SER A 288 29.85 22.37 8.11
N SER A 289 30.52 21.27 7.78
CA SER A 289 30.38 19.95 8.36
C SER A 289 30.50 19.97 9.89
N SER A 290 29.44 19.59 10.61
CA SER A 290 29.57 19.08 11.97
C SER A 290 28.39 18.19 12.36
N ASN A 291 28.74 17.07 12.99
CA ASN A 291 27.90 16.00 13.50
C ASN A 291 26.70 16.49 14.32
N LEU A 292 25.49 16.30 13.80
CA LEU A 292 24.27 16.33 14.62
C LEU A 292 23.98 14.94 15.16
N ARG A 293 24.43 14.74 16.40
CA ARG A 293 24.02 13.66 17.30
C ARG A 293 22.50 13.64 17.44
N TYR A 294 21.92 12.46 17.29
CA TYR A 294 20.55 12.12 17.66
C TYR A 294 20.35 12.34 19.17
N SER A 295 19.63 13.39 19.56
CA SER A 295 19.19 13.63 20.94
C SER A 295 17.71 14.02 21.02
N SER A 296 16.86 13.50 20.13
CA SER A 296 15.42 13.84 20.09
C SER A 296 14.47 12.68 20.41
N LEU A 297 14.95 11.53 20.91
CA LEU A 297 14.09 10.37 21.20
C LEU A 297 13.87 10.06 22.69
N GLU A 298 14.54 10.74 23.64
CA GLU A 298 14.31 10.52 25.08
C GLU A 298 13.13 11.32 25.67
N ASN A 299 12.56 12.30 24.95
CA ASN A 299 11.55 13.19 25.52
C ASN A 299 10.09 12.74 25.31
N ILE A 300 9.84 11.64 24.57
CA ILE A 300 8.47 11.18 24.30
C ILE A 300 8.02 10.11 25.32
N ASP A 301 8.95 9.32 25.88
CA ASP A 301 8.60 8.24 26.79
C ASP A 301 8.26 8.71 28.22
N ASN A 302 8.74 9.90 28.63
CA ASN A 302 8.41 10.48 29.94
C ASN A 302 7.03 11.17 30.02
N ALA A 303 6.41 11.50 28.89
CA ALA A 303 5.08 12.13 28.88
C ALA A 303 3.94 11.11 29.10
N ASN A 304 4.15 9.84 28.73
CA ASN A 304 3.12 8.79 28.84
C ASN A 304 3.10 8.06 30.19
N ALA A 305 4.15 8.20 31.02
CA ALA A 305 4.20 7.58 32.34
C ALA A 305 3.34 8.30 33.41
N ASN A 306 2.98 9.58 33.20
CA ASN A 306 2.19 10.37 34.16
C ASN A 306 0.67 10.33 33.94
N ALA A 307 0.19 9.74 32.84
CA ALA A 307 -1.25 9.71 32.53
C ALA A 307 -2.01 8.51 33.15
N ASN A 308 -1.31 7.51 33.68
CA ASN A 308 -1.92 6.24 34.10
C ASN A 308 -1.95 5.99 35.62
N ALA A 309 -1.67 7.00 36.45
CA ALA A 309 -1.60 6.84 37.91
C ALA A 309 -2.88 7.22 38.69
N ASN A 310 -3.97 7.66 38.04
CA ASN A 310 -5.15 8.19 38.75
C ASN A 310 -6.44 7.34 38.63
N ALA A 311 -6.34 6.06 38.28
CA ALA A 311 -7.50 5.16 38.21
C ALA A 311 -7.38 4.02 39.21
N ALA A 312 -7.41 4.33 40.51
CA ALA A 312 -7.57 3.33 41.56
C ALA A 312 -8.39 3.88 42.74
N GLY A 313 -9.63 3.41 42.84
CA GLY A 313 -10.38 3.22 44.09
C GLY A 313 -10.98 4.44 44.77
N VAL A 314 -12.30 4.40 45.00
CA VAL A 314 -12.93 4.37 46.35
C VAL A 314 -14.44 4.23 46.10
N GLU A 315 -14.98 3.04 46.40
CA GLU A 315 -16.40 2.83 46.62
C GLU A 315 -16.71 3.22 48.06
N THR A 316 -17.51 4.27 48.25
CA THR A 316 -18.22 4.50 49.51
C THR A 316 -19.70 4.71 49.20
N GLY A 317 -20.51 3.77 49.70
CA GLY A 317 -21.96 3.86 49.67
C GLY A 317 -22.44 5.04 50.51
N ALA A 318 -23.36 5.81 49.93
CA ALA A 318 -24.22 6.72 50.66
C ALA A 318 -25.61 6.65 50.02
N GLU A 319 -26.55 6.19 50.83
CA GLU A 319 -27.97 6.04 50.54
C GLU A 319 -28.61 7.44 50.49
N THR A 320 -29.00 7.90 49.30
CA THR A 320 -29.73 9.17 49.13
C THR A 320 -31.20 8.96 48.74
N LYS A 321 -32.04 9.50 49.62
CA LYS A 321 -33.47 9.80 49.59
C LYS A 321 -34.05 10.18 48.21
N PRO A 322 -35.29 9.78 47.86
CA PRO A 322 -35.88 10.11 46.56
C PRO A 322 -36.28 11.58 46.49
N ALA A 323 -35.68 12.31 45.55
CA ALA A 323 -36.08 13.68 45.22
C ALA A 323 -37.28 13.68 44.28
N ALA A 324 -38.19 14.63 44.55
CA ALA A 324 -39.47 14.82 43.91
C ALA A 324 -39.38 15.05 42.39
N GLY A 325 -40.40 14.55 41.70
CA GLY A 325 -40.55 14.56 40.25
C GLY A 325 -40.32 15.93 39.62
N THR A 326 -39.24 16.02 38.85
CA THR A 326 -39.08 17.05 37.85
C THR A 326 -39.77 16.55 36.58
N SER A 327 -40.86 17.23 36.21
CA SER A 327 -41.53 17.07 34.92
C SER A 327 -40.54 17.41 33.82
N THR A 328 -39.82 16.41 33.31
CA THR A 328 -38.99 16.52 32.12
C THR A 328 -39.93 16.79 30.95
N ALA A 329 -40.07 18.06 30.58
CA ALA A 329 -40.69 18.42 29.32
C ALA A 329 -39.96 17.65 28.21
N LEU A 330 -40.67 16.73 27.57
CA LEU A 330 -40.20 15.97 26.41
C LEU A 330 -39.79 16.97 25.33
N GLN A 331 -38.51 17.34 25.32
CA GLN A 331 -37.91 18.03 24.19
C GLN A 331 -38.07 17.09 23.00
N THR A 332 -38.95 17.48 22.09
CA THR A 332 -39.12 16.83 20.80
C THR A 332 -37.81 17.02 20.06
N VAL A 333 -36.93 16.03 20.12
CA VAL A 333 -35.66 16.04 19.39
C VAL A 333 -36.03 15.97 17.91
N GLU A 334 -35.98 17.09 17.21
CA GLU A 334 -36.11 17.14 15.75
C GLU A 334 -34.96 16.34 15.13
N THR A 335 -35.24 15.10 14.75
CA THR A 335 -34.30 14.19 14.07
C THR A 335 -34.26 14.49 12.58
N GLY A 336 -33.77 15.67 12.21
CA GLY A 336 -33.53 15.98 10.80
C GLY A 336 -32.21 15.41 10.29
N VAL A 337 -32.21 14.95 9.04
CA VAL A 337 -31.05 14.31 8.40
C VAL A 337 -30.20 15.41 7.73
N VAL A 338 -29.04 15.77 8.32
CA VAL A 338 -28.00 16.51 7.56
C VAL A 338 -27.36 15.55 6.59
N VAL A 339 -27.64 15.77 5.32
CA VAL A 339 -26.82 15.24 4.25
C VAL A 339 -25.58 16.11 4.16
N GLU A 340 -24.42 15.60 4.56
CA GLU A 340 -23.17 16.33 4.37
C GLU A 340 -22.98 16.65 2.88
N PRO A 341 -22.58 17.89 2.55
CA PRO A 341 -22.29 18.26 1.19
C PRO A 341 -21.18 17.36 0.65
N TYR A 342 -21.37 16.87 -0.57
CA TYR A 342 -20.38 16.02 -1.22
C TYR A 342 -19.03 16.75 -1.33
N LYS A 343 -18.05 16.29 -0.55
CA LYS A 343 -16.66 16.73 -0.67
C LYS A 343 -16.00 15.93 -1.79
N SER A 344 -15.51 16.62 -2.82
CA SER A 344 -14.80 15.96 -3.93
C SER A 344 -13.56 15.26 -3.40
N TYR A 345 -13.35 14.02 -3.84
CA TYR A 345 -12.13 13.31 -3.52
C TYR A 345 -10.98 13.92 -4.32
N VAL A 346 -10.01 14.49 -3.60
CA VAL A 346 -8.80 15.06 -4.19
C VAL A 346 -7.71 14.00 -4.11
N TRP A 347 -7.32 13.45 -5.26
CA TRP A 347 -6.25 12.45 -5.38
C TRP A 347 -4.86 13.01 -5.05
N SER A 348 -4.70 14.34 -5.06
CA SER A 348 -3.40 15.00 -4.93
C SER A 348 -3.01 15.24 -3.47
N VAL A 349 -2.61 14.17 -2.78
CA VAL A 349 -1.43 14.35 -1.92
C VAL A 349 -0.27 14.21 -2.90
N ALA A 350 0.60 15.22 -2.98
CA ALA A 350 1.83 15.11 -3.75
C ALA A 350 2.70 14.03 -3.09
N VAL A 351 2.43 12.78 -3.43
CA VAL A 351 3.30 11.67 -3.08
C VAL A 351 4.47 11.82 -4.05
N PRO A 352 5.68 12.12 -3.58
CA PRO A 352 6.83 12.12 -4.46
C PRO A 352 6.89 10.72 -5.09
N GLY A 353 6.68 10.66 -6.40
CA GLY A 353 6.47 9.41 -7.10
C GLY A 353 7.76 8.65 -7.25
N TYR A 354 8.17 7.92 -6.21
CA TYR A 354 9.27 6.98 -6.28
C TYR A 354 8.72 5.61 -6.66
N PHE A 355 8.06 5.52 -7.82
CA PHE A 355 7.72 4.23 -8.40
C PHE A 355 9.03 3.42 -8.54
N HIS A 356 9.20 2.42 -7.68
CA HIS A 356 10.36 1.54 -7.59
C HIS A 356 10.04 0.17 -8.24
N PRO A 357 10.04 0.07 -9.59
CA PRO A 357 9.70 -1.17 -10.30
C PRO A 357 10.70 -2.32 -10.09
N HIS A 358 11.80 -2.07 -9.38
CA HIS A 358 12.92 -2.97 -9.18
C HIS A 358 12.51 -4.36 -8.65
N HIS A 359 11.55 -4.46 -7.74
CA HIS A 359 11.28 -5.72 -7.03
C HIS A 359 10.55 -6.78 -7.87
N TRP A 360 9.55 -6.38 -8.64
CA TRP A 360 8.84 -7.32 -9.51
C TRP A 360 9.64 -7.69 -10.76
N GLN A 361 10.52 -6.78 -11.21
CA GLN A 361 11.51 -7.07 -12.24
C GLN A 361 12.51 -8.13 -11.76
N LEU A 362 12.98 -8.03 -10.51
CA LEU A 362 13.81 -9.08 -9.90
C LEU A 362 13.08 -10.42 -9.83
N PHE A 363 11.78 -10.48 -9.50
CA PHE A 363 11.04 -11.75 -9.49
C PHE A 363 10.89 -12.37 -10.89
N TYR A 364 10.61 -11.55 -11.91
CA TYR A 364 10.61 -12.02 -13.29
C TYR A 364 11.98 -12.56 -13.68
N ILE A 365 13.05 -11.82 -13.36
CA ILE A 365 14.44 -12.17 -13.66
C ILE A 365 14.88 -13.44 -12.90
N LEU A 366 14.52 -13.57 -11.62
CA LEU A 366 14.78 -14.76 -10.79
C LEU A 366 14.09 -16.01 -11.34
N ALA A 367 12.83 -15.88 -11.78
CA ALA A 367 12.09 -16.98 -12.40
C ALA A 367 12.56 -17.29 -13.83
N PHE A 368 13.28 -16.36 -14.46
CA PHE A 368 13.80 -16.50 -15.81
C PHE A 368 15.15 -17.23 -15.84
N PHE A 369 16.03 -16.93 -14.88
CA PHE A 369 17.37 -17.53 -14.78
C PHE A 369 17.36 -19.01 -14.38
N THR A 370 16.29 -19.52 -13.75
CA THR A 370 16.25 -20.93 -13.31
C THR A 370 15.67 -21.90 -14.32
N ARG A 371 15.19 -21.41 -15.48
CA ARG A 371 14.53 -22.28 -16.48
C ARG A 371 15.47 -23.18 -17.26
N PHE A 372 16.76 -22.86 -17.27
CA PHE A 372 17.74 -23.62 -18.03
C PHE A 372 18.67 -24.37 -17.07
N GLU A 373 18.91 -25.65 -17.35
CA GLU A 373 19.85 -26.47 -16.57
C GLU A 373 21.33 -26.11 -16.80
N HIS A 374 21.59 -25.07 -17.60
CA HIS A 374 22.93 -24.60 -17.91
C HIS A 374 23.58 -23.92 -16.71
N TRP A 375 24.86 -24.19 -16.47
CA TRP A 375 25.58 -23.66 -15.31
C TRP A 375 25.63 -22.12 -15.28
N VAL A 376 25.70 -21.45 -16.44
CA VAL A 376 25.65 -19.97 -16.52
C VAL A 376 24.31 -19.45 -15.99
N SER A 377 23.20 -20.08 -16.33
CA SER A 377 21.87 -19.70 -15.84
C SER A 377 21.78 -19.92 -14.33
N ARG A 378 22.38 -21.00 -13.81
CA ARG A 378 22.50 -21.27 -12.37
C ARG A 378 23.33 -20.22 -11.62
N VAL A 379 24.45 -19.78 -12.21
CA VAL A 379 25.28 -18.68 -11.68
C VAL A 379 24.47 -17.39 -11.67
N GLY A 380 23.78 -17.07 -12.77
CA GLY A 380 22.90 -15.90 -12.87
C GLY A 380 21.81 -15.90 -11.80
N GLY A 381 21.14 -17.03 -11.60
CA GLY A 381 20.14 -17.19 -10.53
C GLY A 381 20.73 -16.94 -9.13
N GLY A 382 21.91 -17.47 -8.85
CA GLY A 382 22.61 -17.24 -7.57
C GLY A 382 23.00 -15.78 -7.37
N ILE A 383 23.49 -15.11 -8.41
CA ILE A 383 23.83 -13.68 -8.39
C ILE A 383 22.59 -12.85 -8.03
N VAL A 384 21.48 -13.08 -8.73
CA VAL A 384 20.26 -12.30 -8.51
C VAL A 384 19.67 -12.56 -7.13
N LEU A 385 19.70 -13.81 -6.64
CA LEU A 385 19.30 -14.13 -5.26
C LEU A 385 20.18 -13.40 -4.24
N GLY A 386 21.50 -13.35 -4.49
CA GLY A 386 22.46 -12.69 -3.60
C GLY A 386 22.20 -11.19 -3.50
N CYS A 387 22.04 -10.51 -4.64
CA CYS A 387 21.71 -9.09 -4.68
C CYS A 387 20.35 -8.79 -4.02
N TYR A 388 19.33 -9.61 -4.30
CA TYR A 388 18.00 -9.47 -3.70
C TYR A 388 18.05 -9.58 -2.18
N MET A 389 18.65 -10.66 -1.66
CA MET A 389 18.71 -10.91 -0.24
C MET A 389 19.58 -9.87 0.49
N GLN A 390 20.66 -9.38 -0.13
CA GLN A 390 21.43 -8.27 0.42
C GLN A 390 20.55 -7.03 0.62
N GLY A 391 19.76 -6.63 -0.37
CA GLY A 391 18.87 -5.47 -0.27
C GLY A 391 17.84 -5.61 0.84
N VAL A 392 17.22 -6.79 0.96
CA VAL A 392 16.27 -7.10 2.04
C VAL A 392 16.92 -7.02 3.41
N MET A 393 18.12 -7.57 3.58
CA MET A 393 18.80 -7.57 4.88
C MET A 393 19.25 -6.16 5.27
N ALA A 394 19.82 -5.41 4.35
CA ALA A 394 20.32 -4.05 4.57
C ALA A 394 19.20 -3.05 4.88
N TYR A 395 18.11 -3.08 4.09
CA TYR A 395 17.11 -2.01 4.06
C TYR A 395 15.70 -2.46 4.48
N GLY A 396 15.42 -3.76 4.46
CA GLY A 396 14.09 -4.31 4.79
C GLY A 396 13.09 -4.16 3.66
N TYR A 397 11.81 -4.41 3.93
CA TYR A 397 10.72 -4.34 2.93
C TYR A 397 9.93 -3.01 2.88
N ASP A 398 9.98 -2.18 3.93
CA ASP A 398 9.10 -0.98 4.00
C ASP A 398 9.44 0.04 2.92
N TYR A 399 10.73 0.28 2.69
CA TYR A 399 11.21 1.13 1.60
C TYR A 399 10.97 0.54 0.20
N LEU A 400 10.56 -0.73 0.11
CA LEU A 400 10.39 -1.41 -1.17
C LEU A 400 8.93 -1.39 -1.67
N ILE A 401 7.97 -1.04 -0.80
CA ILE A 401 6.53 -1.08 -1.07
C ILE A 401 5.82 0.24 -0.71
N GLU A 402 6.34 1.01 0.26
CA GLU A 402 5.63 2.19 0.82
C GLU A 402 6.16 3.57 0.39
N GLU A 403 7.07 3.64 -0.58
CA GLU A 403 7.46 4.89 -1.28
C GLU A 403 7.03 4.86 -2.75
#